data_AF-A0A842TSB0-F1
#
_entry.id   AF-A0A842TSB0-F1
#
_cell.length_a   1.000
_cell.length_b   1.000
_cell.length_c   1.000
_cell.angle_alpha   90.00
_cell.angle_beta   90.00
_cell.angle_gamma   90.00
#
_symmetry.space_group_name_H-M   'P 1'
#
loop_
_entity.id
_entity.type
_entity.pdbx_description
1 polymer ?
#
loop_
_entity_poly.entity_id
_entity_poly.type
_entity_poly.pdbx_seq_one_letter_code
_entity_poly.pdbx_strand_id
1 'polypeptide(L)'
;MRRKYAQLRDLKESKKQVRNLYDSAVDYFSKEFEIPKKSFPKLKFVSGEKMSYNQADNKVLIGDKEFISDIGDSVGEELGHFVRAKIKGRVGKKLSQKETAGDEFYGFLGSRILYRTSNEDQKKNFFTEGERTFESTYEGKSFPEIRQEILGKARSKFIDLGKRYRDAEKNRDQKEMQRIYQEAKKQGYEKYTETLAHARPYHFASEADLDKIKNLRELYSLSDKEVKEKFFKKSKNRQPSKGLEKKLGILSISSLIAFLFFSSPNITSNVVGGNANKLSNFSIIFLLGAILFGVLAISKLQKIRKYFR
;
A
#
# COMPACT_ATOMS: atom_id res chain seq x y z
N MET A 1 47.21 -16.00 -11.16
CA MET A 1 46.97 -15.59 -9.75
C MET A 1 46.53 -14.12 -9.58
N ARG A 2 47.07 -13.12 -10.30
CA ARG A 2 46.75 -11.69 -10.09
C ARG A 2 45.26 -11.29 -10.18
N ARG A 3 44.45 -11.89 -11.07
CA ARG A 3 42.99 -11.59 -11.20
C ARG A 3 42.15 -11.99 -9.97
N LYS A 4 42.51 -13.08 -9.27
CA LYS A 4 41.78 -13.56 -8.08
C LYS A 4 42.01 -12.64 -6.86
N TYR A 5 43.19 -12.03 -6.77
CA TYR A 5 43.51 -11.05 -5.71
C TYR A 5 42.84 -9.69 -5.93
N ALA A 6 42.68 -9.24 -7.18
CA ALA A 6 41.92 -8.04 -7.50
C ALA A 6 40.44 -8.18 -7.09
N GLN A 7 39.79 -9.27 -7.52
CA GLN A 7 38.40 -9.57 -7.13
C GLN A 7 38.21 -9.68 -5.61
N LEU A 8 39.17 -10.28 -4.88
CA LEU A 8 39.11 -10.37 -3.41
C LEU A 8 39.36 -9.03 -2.71
N ARG A 9 40.18 -8.13 -3.28
CA ARG A 9 40.43 -6.78 -2.76
C ARG A 9 39.21 -5.89 -2.98
N ASP A 10 38.61 -5.95 -4.17
CA ASP A 10 37.39 -5.23 -4.51
C ASP A 10 36.25 -5.66 -3.58
N LEU A 11 36.10 -6.97 -3.32
CA LEU A 11 35.12 -7.49 -2.35
C LEU A 11 35.36 -7.02 -0.91
N LYS A 12 36.61 -6.88 -0.45
CA LYS A 12 36.91 -6.39 0.90
C LYS A 12 36.57 -4.91 1.03
N GLU A 13 36.92 -4.11 0.04
CA GLU A 13 36.62 -2.68 0.04
C GLU A 13 35.11 -2.44 -0.08
N SER A 14 34.41 -3.14 -0.98
CA SER A 14 32.95 -3.10 -1.06
C SER A 14 32.30 -3.51 0.26
N LYS A 15 32.76 -4.57 0.93
CA LYS A 15 32.24 -4.95 2.26
C LYS A 15 32.43 -3.87 3.32
N LYS A 16 33.52 -3.11 3.25
CA LYS A 16 33.77 -1.99 4.18
C LYS A 16 32.83 -0.82 3.86
N GLN A 17 32.69 -0.46 2.59
CA GLN A 17 31.77 0.58 2.13
C GLN A 17 30.31 0.28 2.52
N VAL A 18 29.86 -0.96 2.32
CA VAL A 18 28.51 -1.41 2.71
C VAL A 18 28.31 -1.37 4.23
N ARG A 19 29.32 -1.72 5.02
CA ARG A 19 29.26 -1.56 6.49
C ARG A 19 29.14 -0.09 6.89
N ASN A 20 29.92 0.80 6.28
CA ASN A 20 29.86 2.22 6.58
C ASN A 20 28.48 2.81 6.25
N LEU A 21 27.90 2.42 5.11
CA LEU A 21 26.52 2.77 4.76
C LEU A 21 25.54 2.24 5.81
N TYR A 22 25.65 0.98 6.18
CA TYR A 22 24.80 0.34 7.17
C TYR A 22 24.87 1.03 8.53
N ASP A 23 26.08 1.34 9.02
CA ASP A 23 26.27 2.00 10.31
C ASP A 23 25.69 3.44 10.28
N SER A 24 25.90 4.17 9.18
CA SER A 24 25.26 5.48 8.95
C SER A 24 23.74 5.39 8.94
N ALA A 25 23.18 4.35 8.32
CA ALA A 25 21.74 4.11 8.30
C ALA A 25 21.22 3.78 9.71
N VAL A 26 21.89 2.89 10.43
CA VAL A 26 21.56 2.56 11.84
C VAL A 26 21.57 3.82 12.70
N ASP A 27 22.55 4.71 12.51
CA ASP A 27 22.64 5.96 13.25
C ASP A 27 21.43 6.86 13.02
N TYR A 28 21.02 7.03 11.76
CA TYR A 28 19.83 7.77 11.40
C TYR A 28 18.56 7.13 11.98
N PHE A 29 18.30 5.85 11.66
CA PHE A 29 17.09 5.15 12.09
C PHE A 29 17.01 5.02 13.63
N SER A 30 18.15 4.89 14.31
CA SER A 30 18.20 4.85 15.77
C SER A 30 17.69 6.15 16.38
N LYS A 31 18.12 7.29 15.83
CA LYS A 31 17.68 8.62 16.26
C LYS A 31 16.22 8.86 15.91
N GLU A 32 15.84 8.63 14.65
CA GLU A 32 14.51 8.95 14.12
C GLU A 32 13.39 8.14 14.78
N PHE A 33 13.65 6.86 15.08
CA PHE A 33 12.65 5.97 15.69
C PHE A 33 12.82 5.78 17.19
N GLU A 34 13.80 6.46 17.80
CA GLU A 34 14.18 6.31 19.22
C GLU A 34 14.44 4.84 19.62
N ILE A 35 15.11 4.08 18.75
CA ILE A 35 15.50 2.69 18.99
C ILE A 35 16.99 2.67 19.34
N PRO A 36 17.43 2.07 20.46
CA PRO A 36 18.85 2.03 20.78
C PRO A 36 19.66 1.29 19.71
N LYS A 37 20.78 1.87 19.24
CA LYS A 37 21.68 1.28 18.21
C LYS A 37 21.99 -0.20 18.44
N LYS A 38 22.27 -0.59 19.69
CA LYS A 38 22.55 -1.98 20.09
C LYS A 38 21.41 -2.98 19.80
N SER A 39 20.19 -2.49 19.55
CA SER A 39 19.03 -3.32 19.22
C SER A 39 18.94 -3.64 17.73
N PHE A 40 19.63 -2.87 16.88
CA PHE A 40 19.60 -3.06 15.44
C PHE A 40 20.22 -4.39 15.04
N PRO A 41 19.80 -4.95 13.90
CA PRO A 41 20.30 -6.23 13.46
C PRO A 41 21.80 -6.18 13.18
N LYS A 42 22.46 -7.33 13.27
CA LYS A 42 23.86 -7.42 12.84
C LYS A 42 23.92 -7.71 11.35
N LEU A 43 24.81 -7.02 10.66
CA LEU A 43 25.11 -7.28 9.25
C LEU A 43 25.93 -8.56 9.10
N LYS A 44 25.47 -9.50 8.27
CA LYS A 44 26.17 -10.75 7.98
C LYS A 44 26.25 -10.97 6.47
N PHE A 45 27.46 -11.04 5.94
CA PHE A 45 27.70 -11.38 4.54
C PHE A 45 27.62 -12.90 4.34
N VAL A 46 26.77 -13.35 3.42
CA VAL A 46 26.52 -14.77 3.16
C VAL A 46 26.56 -15.02 1.65
N SER A 47 27.36 -16.00 1.23
CA SER A 47 27.52 -16.36 -0.19
C SER A 47 26.26 -17.03 -0.73
N GLY A 48 25.86 -16.65 -1.95
CA GLY A 48 24.76 -17.29 -2.71
C GLY A 48 23.34 -16.90 -2.30
N GLU A 49 23.17 -16.16 -1.21
CA GLU A 49 21.88 -15.66 -0.74
C GLU A 49 21.49 -14.33 -1.40
N LYS A 50 20.25 -13.91 -1.20
CA LYS A 50 19.79 -12.52 -1.42
C LYS A 50 19.76 -11.76 -0.10
N MET A 51 19.72 -10.44 -0.17
CA MET A 51 19.54 -9.56 0.96
C MET A 51 18.19 -9.88 1.59
N SER A 52 18.22 -10.04 2.91
CA SER A 52 17.02 -10.34 3.67
C SER A 52 17.24 -10.04 5.15
N TYR A 53 16.19 -9.51 5.78
CA TYR A 53 16.10 -9.38 7.23
C TYR A 53 15.58 -10.69 7.82
N ASN A 54 16.47 -11.42 8.46
CA ASN A 54 16.08 -12.56 9.29
C ASN A 54 15.58 -12.04 10.65
N GLN A 55 14.26 -11.89 10.76
CA GLN A 55 13.59 -11.42 11.98
C GLN A 55 13.80 -12.36 13.18
N ALA A 56 13.96 -13.67 12.96
CA ALA A 56 14.15 -14.64 14.05
C ALA A 56 15.52 -14.47 14.72
N ASP A 57 16.57 -14.28 13.92
CA ASP A 57 17.94 -14.12 14.42
C ASP A 57 18.36 -12.66 14.61
N ASN A 58 17.49 -11.72 14.26
CA ASN A 58 17.77 -10.29 14.18
C ASN A 58 19.05 -9.97 13.41
N LYS A 59 19.12 -10.44 12.16
CA LYS A 59 20.28 -10.25 11.27
C LYS A 59 19.83 -9.74 9.91
N VAL A 60 20.61 -8.84 9.33
CA VAL A 60 20.52 -8.52 7.90
C VAL A 60 21.56 -9.37 7.19
N LEU A 61 21.09 -10.28 6.34
CA LEU A 61 21.94 -11.10 5.50
C LEU A 61 22.22 -10.31 4.22
N ILE A 62 23.47 -10.25 3.78
CA ILE A 62 23.85 -9.62 2.51
C ILE A 62 24.41 -10.70 1.59
N GLY A 63 23.74 -10.87 0.46
CA GLY A 63 24.13 -11.78 -0.60
C GLY A 63 25.28 -11.26 -1.45
N ASP A 64 26.00 -12.17 -2.09
CA ASP A 64 27.02 -11.78 -3.09
C ASP A 64 26.39 -11.12 -4.34
N LYS A 65 25.10 -11.35 -4.60
CA LYS A 65 24.38 -10.85 -5.77
C LYS A 65 24.00 -9.36 -5.68
N GLU A 66 23.85 -8.79 -4.48
CA GLU A 66 23.51 -7.36 -4.31
C GLU A 66 24.73 -6.43 -4.19
N PHE A 67 25.96 -6.94 -4.26
CA PHE A 67 27.14 -6.07 -4.14
C PHE A 67 27.34 -5.09 -5.30
N ILE A 68 26.56 -5.20 -6.37
CA ILE A 68 26.87 -4.60 -7.67
C ILE A 68 25.87 -3.50 -8.07
N SER A 69 24.66 -3.46 -7.52
CA SER A 69 23.73 -2.34 -7.69
C SER A 69 22.72 -2.27 -6.53
N ASP A 70 22.28 -1.04 -6.20
CA ASP A 70 21.12 -0.78 -5.33
C ASP A 70 21.21 -1.32 -3.88
N ILE A 71 22.44 -1.43 -3.37
CA ILE A 71 22.68 -1.85 -1.98
C ILE A 71 22.06 -0.86 -0.97
N GLY A 72 21.96 0.42 -1.32
CA GLY A 72 21.29 1.43 -0.50
C GLY A 72 19.80 1.14 -0.35
N ASP A 73 19.13 0.77 -1.43
CA ASP A 73 17.72 0.41 -1.41
C ASP A 73 17.49 -0.84 -0.57
N SER A 74 18.31 -1.86 -0.77
CA SER A 74 18.23 -3.11 -0.01
C SER A 74 18.47 -2.88 1.48
N VAL A 75 19.53 -2.14 1.86
CA VAL A 75 19.81 -1.82 3.28
C VAL A 75 18.67 -1.03 3.91
N GLY A 76 18.14 -0.02 3.22
CA GLY A 76 17.01 0.75 3.71
C GLY A 76 15.74 -0.09 3.86
N GLU A 77 15.51 -1.03 2.93
CA GLU A 77 14.38 -1.96 2.98
C GLU A 77 14.43 -2.83 4.24
N GLU A 78 15.56 -3.51 4.45
CA GLU A 78 15.72 -4.40 5.60
C GLU A 78 15.68 -3.67 6.94
N LEU A 79 16.20 -2.44 7.00
CA LEU A 79 16.06 -1.60 8.20
C LEU A 79 14.62 -1.13 8.41
N GLY A 80 13.87 -0.87 7.34
CA GLY A 80 12.44 -0.60 7.40
C GLY A 80 11.66 -1.77 8.02
N HIS A 81 11.91 -2.99 7.54
CA HIS A 81 11.34 -4.22 8.11
C HIS A 81 11.71 -4.38 9.60
N PHE A 82 12.99 -4.19 9.94
CA PHE A 82 13.44 -4.27 11.33
C PHE A 82 12.73 -3.26 12.23
N VAL A 83 12.69 -1.97 11.85
CA VAL A 83 12.08 -0.93 12.68
C VAL A 83 10.61 -1.23 12.91
N ARG A 84 9.90 -1.65 11.86
CA ARG A 84 8.52 -2.10 11.96
C ARG A 84 8.38 -3.28 12.93
N ALA A 85 9.20 -4.31 12.79
CA ALA A 85 9.20 -5.46 13.68
C ALA A 85 9.52 -5.06 15.14
N LYS A 86 10.45 -4.12 15.36
CA LYS A 86 10.83 -3.64 16.68
C LYS A 86 9.70 -2.88 17.36
N ILE A 87 9.09 -1.92 16.68
CA ILE A 87 7.95 -1.13 17.20
C ILE A 87 6.76 -2.03 17.53
N LYS A 88 6.53 -3.09 16.73
CA LYS A 88 5.44 -4.06 16.97
C LYS A 88 5.79 -5.18 17.95
N GLY A 89 6.98 -5.19 18.56
CA GLY A 89 7.39 -6.25 19.49
C GLY A 89 7.48 -7.65 18.84
N ARG A 90 7.87 -7.69 17.55
CA ARG A 90 7.94 -8.89 16.70
C ARG A 90 9.36 -9.42 16.44
N VAL A 91 10.41 -8.68 16.80
CA VAL A 91 11.79 -9.18 16.69
C VAL A 91 11.93 -10.50 17.45
N GLY A 92 12.51 -11.51 16.80
CA GLY A 92 12.62 -12.88 17.33
C GLY A 92 11.40 -13.77 17.10
N LYS A 93 10.34 -13.28 16.45
CA LYS A 93 9.11 -14.05 16.13
C LYS A 93 9.00 -14.29 14.63
N LYS A 94 8.27 -15.34 14.21
CA LYS A 94 7.91 -15.50 12.79
C LYS A 94 6.83 -14.48 12.39
N LEU A 95 6.97 -13.87 11.22
CA LEU A 95 5.97 -12.96 10.67
C LEU A 95 4.72 -13.77 10.30
N SER A 96 3.54 -13.30 10.73
CA SER A 96 2.28 -13.90 10.29
C SER A 96 1.95 -13.43 8.88
N GLN A 97 1.40 -14.31 8.04
CA GLN A 97 0.97 -13.97 6.67
C GLN A 97 -0.01 -12.78 6.60
N LYS A 98 -0.75 -12.49 7.68
CA LYS A 98 -1.71 -11.38 7.73
C LYS A 98 -1.05 -9.99 7.78
N GLU A 99 0.21 -9.91 8.21
CA GLU A 99 0.98 -8.67 8.38
C GLU A 99 1.96 -8.40 7.22
N THR A 100 2.08 -9.32 6.26
CA THR A 100 3.07 -9.21 5.17
C THR A 100 2.91 -7.92 4.38
N ALA A 101 1.68 -7.54 4.02
CA ALA A 101 1.47 -6.36 3.17
C ALA A 101 1.87 -5.03 3.82
N GLY A 102 1.64 -4.87 5.13
CA GLY A 102 2.14 -3.69 5.83
C GLY A 102 3.65 -3.75 6.03
N ASP A 103 4.21 -4.93 6.27
CA ASP A 103 5.66 -5.11 6.41
C ASP A 103 6.40 -4.70 5.12
N GLU A 104 5.97 -5.19 3.95
CA GLU A 104 6.52 -4.78 2.64
C GLU A 104 6.38 -3.27 2.37
N PHE A 105 5.27 -2.66 2.81
CA PHE A 105 5.08 -1.20 2.68
C PHE A 105 6.16 -0.45 3.47
N TYR A 106 6.44 -0.88 4.70
CA TYR A 106 7.43 -0.25 5.57
C TYR A 106 8.87 -0.57 5.19
N GLY A 107 9.12 -1.75 4.61
CA GLY A 107 10.37 -2.08 3.95
C GLY A 107 10.66 -1.07 2.85
N PHE A 108 9.80 -1.00 1.84
CA PHE A 108 9.97 -0.06 0.73
C PHE A 108 10.12 1.40 1.18
N LEU A 109 9.33 1.82 2.18
CA LEU A 109 9.43 3.16 2.75
C LEU A 109 10.79 3.41 3.40
N GLY A 110 11.40 2.39 4.01
CA GLY A 110 12.73 2.43 4.59
C GLY A 110 13.82 2.74 3.55
N SER A 111 13.75 2.15 2.34
CA SER A 111 14.65 2.50 1.23
C SER A 111 14.60 3.98 0.88
N ARG A 112 13.38 4.52 0.72
CA ARG A 112 13.18 5.93 0.37
C ARG A 112 13.64 6.89 1.47
N ILE A 113 13.37 6.55 2.74
CA ILE A 113 13.84 7.31 3.89
C ILE A 113 15.38 7.34 3.91
N LEU A 114 16.04 6.21 3.66
CA LEU A 114 17.48 6.14 3.64
C LEU A 114 18.08 6.97 2.49
N TYR A 115 17.50 6.90 1.29
CA TYR A 115 17.93 7.74 0.16
C TYR A 115 17.90 9.23 0.51
N ARG A 116 16.77 9.72 1.04
CA ARG A 116 16.57 11.15 1.34
C ARG A 116 17.51 11.69 2.42
N THR A 117 17.95 10.81 3.32
CA THR A 117 18.76 11.16 4.49
C THR A 117 20.25 10.88 4.27
N SER A 118 20.58 10.15 3.20
CA SER A 118 21.95 9.93 2.74
C SER A 118 22.57 11.22 2.19
N ASN A 119 23.88 11.38 2.38
CA ASN A 119 24.63 12.46 1.74
C ASN A 119 24.84 12.19 0.24
N GLU A 120 25.30 13.20 -0.51
CA GLU A 120 25.47 13.09 -1.97
C GLU A 120 26.46 11.99 -2.39
N ASP A 121 27.53 11.76 -1.61
CA ASP A 121 28.47 10.67 -1.88
C ASP A 121 27.79 9.31 -1.70
N GLN A 122 26.98 9.13 -0.67
CA GLN A 122 26.22 7.91 -0.43
C GLN A 122 25.17 7.69 -1.53
N LYS A 123 24.43 8.74 -1.92
CA LYS A 123 23.46 8.67 -3.04
C LYS A 123 24.13 8.20 -4.32
N LYS A 124 25.23 8.84 -4.71
CA LYS A 124 25.97 8.51 -5.93
C LYS A 124 26.53 7.09 -5.93
N ASN A 125 26.99 6.60 -4.78
CA ASN A 125 27.69 5.32 -4.70
C ASN A 125 26.76 4.11 -4.44
N PHE A 126 25.59 4.32 -3.83
CA PHE A 126 24.74 3.23 -3.36
C PHE A 126 23.30 3.24 -3.88
N PHE A 127 22.89 4.32 -4.57
CA PHE A 127 21.55 4.50 -5.14
C PHE A 127 21.66 4.88 -6.62
N THR A 128 22.04 3.89 -7.43
CA THR A 128 22.40 4.06 -8.84
C THR A 128 21.26 4.65 -9.69
N GLU A 129 20.02 4.41 -9.31
CA GLU A 129 18.82 4.88 -10.01
C GLU A 129 18.16 6.11 -9.35
N GLY A 130 18.77 6.66 -8.29
CA GLY A 130 18.19 7.76 -7.50
C GLY A 130 17.23 7.28 -6.40
N GLU A 131 16.24 8.10 -6.05
CA GLU A 131 15.22 7.70 -5.06
C GLU A 131 14.39 6.55 -5.65
N ARG A 132 14.32 5.41 -4.95
CA ARG A 132 13.56 4.25 -5.40
C ARG A 132 12.10 4.60 -5.68
N THR A 133 11.66 4.24 -6.88
CA THR A 133 10.26 4.36 -7.32
C THR A 133 9.64 2.98 -7.52
N PHE A 134 8.32 2.93 -7.67
CA PHE A 134 7.66 1.68 -8.01
C PHE A 134 8.15 1.17 -9.37
N GLU A 135 8.19 2.07 -10.36
CA GLU A 135 8.58 1.78 -11.73
C GLU A 135 10.04 1.31 -11.81
N SER A 136 10.97 1.91 -11.06
CA SER A 136 12.37 1.46 -11.05
C SER A 136 12.51 0.02 -10.55
N THR A 137 11.72 -0.36 -9.54
CA THR A 137 11.67 -1.74 -9.03
C THR A 137 11.09 -2.74 -10.04
N TYR A 138 10.30 -2.28 -11.01
CA TYR A 138 9.55 -3.10 -11.95
C TYR A 138 9.89 -2.79 -13.41
N GLU A 139 11.15 -2.44 -13.69
CA GLU A 139 11.69 -2.25 -15.06
C GLU A 139 10.87 -1.22 -15.88
N GLY A 140 10.45 -0.14 -15.25
CA GLY A 140 9.67 0.95 -15.86
C GLY A 140 8.17 0.69 -15.96
N LYS A 141 7.67 -0.48 -15.53
CA LYS A 141 6.24 -0.81 -15.63
C LYS A 141 5.44 -0.16 -14.51
N SER A 142 4.28 0.38 -14.88
CA SER A 142 3.31 0.94 -13.94
C SER A 142 2.61 -0.15 -13.13
N PHE A 143 2.03 0.23 -11.98
CA PHE A 143 1.30 -0.72 -11.13
C PHE A 143 0.13 -1.42 -11.86
N PRO A 144 -0.70 -0.73 -12.69
CA PRO A 144 -1.72 -1.40 -13.48
C PRO A 144 -1.16 -2.47 -14.44
N GLU A 145 -0.03 -2.20 -15.10
CA GLU A 145 0.61 -3.14 -16.04
C GLU A 145 1.14 -4.37 -15.31
N ILE A 146 1.89 -4.16 -14.22
CA ILE A 146 2.38 -5.26 -13.38
C ILE A 146 1.21 -6.10 -12.85
N ARG A 147 0.16 -5.45 -12.36
CA ARG A 147 -1.03 -6.15 -11.88
C ARG A 147 -1.71 -6.96 -12.99
N GLN A 148 -1.82 -6.41 -14.20
CA GLN A 148 -2.39 -7.14 -15.33
C GLN A 148 -1.51 -8.31 -15.78
N GLU A 149 -0.20 -8.11 -15.87
CA GLU A 149 0.77 -9.16 -16.25
C GLU A 149 0.71 -10.33 -15.25
N ILE A 150 0.73 -10.01 -13.96
CA ILE A 150 0.59 -10.96 -12.87
C ILE A 150 -0.75 -11.69 -13.00
N LEU A 151 -1.88 -10.99 -12.94
CA LEU A 151 -3.20 -11.64 -12.97
C LEU A 151 -3.44 -12.43 -14.27
N GLY A 152 -2.91 -11.96 -15.39
CA GLY A 152 -2.95 -12.64 -16.68
C GLY A 152 -2.18 -13.96 -16.64
N LYS A 153 -0.92 -13.95 -16.18
CA LYS A 153 -0.10 -15.15 -16.02
C LYS A 153 -0.73 -16.15 -15.06
N ALA A 154 -1.33 -15.70 -13.96
CA ALA A 154 -1.99 -16.62 -13.03
C ALA A 154 -3.28 -17.22 -13.60
N ARG A 155 -4.06 -16.44 -14.35
CA ARG A 155 -5.22 -16.98 -15.07
C ARG A 155 -4.80 -18.00 -16.12
N SER A 156 -3.74 -17.75 -16.88
CA SER A 156 -3.33 -18.71 -17.92
C SER A 156 -2.67 -19.97 -17.34
N LYS A 157 -1.88 -19.85 -16.26
CA LYS A 157 -1.11 -20.98 -15.70
C LYS A 157 -1.85 -21.77 -14.62
N PHE A 158 -2.67 -21.13 -13.80
CA PHE A 158 -3.21 -21.73 -12.58
C PHE A 158 -4.73 -21.89 -12.58
N ILE A 159 -5.44 -21.59 -13.68
CA ILE A 159 -6.91 -21.71 -13.71
C ILE A 159 -7.39 -23.14 -13.47
N ASP A 160 -6.75 -24.12 -14.10
CA ASP A 160 -7.12 -25.53 -13.97
C ASP A 160 -6.76 -26.07 -12.58
N LEU A 161 -5.59 -25.69 -12.05
CA LEU A 161 -5.22 -26.01 -10.67
C LEU A 161 -6.20 -25.40 -9.67
N GLY A 162 -6.61 -24.14 -9.88
CA GLY A 162 -7.59 -23.48 -9.05
C GLY A 162 -8.97 -24.14 -9.10
N LYS A 163 -9.39 -24.65 -10.27
CA LYS A 163 -10.64 -25.42 -10.40
C LYS A 163 -10.55 -26.74 -9.64
N ARG A 164 -9.50 -27.52 -9.90
CA ARG A 164 -9.23 -28.79 -9.21
C ARG A 164 -9.16 -28.62 -7.70
N TYR A 165 -8.54 -27.54 -7.22
CA TYR A 165 -8.42 -27.25 -5.79
C TYR A 165 -9.80 -27.03 -5.15
N ARG A 166 -10.66 -26.22 -5.79
CA ARG A 166 -12.03 -25.98 -5.30
C ARG A 166 -12.87 -27.26 -5.29
N ASP A 167 -12.73 -28.10 -6.30
CA ASP A 167 -13.43 -29.39 -6.37
C ASP A 167 -12.95 -30.32 -5.24
N ALA A 168 -11.63 -30.40 -5.01
CA ALA A 168 -11.04 -31.15 -3.90
C ALA A 168 -11.47 -30.60 -2.52
N GLU A 169 -11.50 -29.28 -2.35
CA GLU A 169 -11.98 -28.62 -1.12
C GLU A 169 -13.45 -28.96 -0.83
N LYS A 170 -14.32 -28.88 -1.85
CA LYS A 170 -15.73 -29.25 -1.75
C LYS A 170 -15.91 -30.71 -1.32
N ASN A 171 -15.05 -31.60 -1.81
CA ASN A 171 -15.04 -33.02 -1.48
C ASN A 171 -14.25 -33.35 -0.19
N ARG A 172 -13.69 -32.33 0.49
CA ARG A 172 -12.81 -32.48 1.66
C ARG A 172 -11.59 -33.40 1.41
N ASP A 173 -11.13 -33.49 0.17
CA ASP A 173 -9.96 -34.30 -0.22
C ASP A 173 -8.64 -33.54 0.07
N GLN A 174 -8.16 -33.71 1.29
CA GLN A 174 -6.91 -33.08 1.76
C GLN A 174 -5.68 -33.51 0.96
N LYS A 175 -5.66 -34.77 0.48
CA LYS A 175 -4.51 -35.33 -0.23
C LYS A 175 -4.38 -34.70 -1.61
N GLU A 176 -5.49 -34.56 -2.33
CA GLU A 176 -5.48 -33.88 -3.63
C GLU A 176 -5.19 -32.39 -3.50
N MET A 177 -5.74 -31.70 -2.48
CA MET A 177 -5.38 -30.30 -2.20
C MET A 177 -3.87 -30.12 -1.98
N GLN A 178 -3.23 -31.00 -1.21
CA GLN A 178 -1.79 -30.96 -1.00
C GLN A 178 -1.00 -31.26 -2.29
N ARG A 179 -1.46 -32.22 -3.11
CA ARG A 179 -0.83 -32.53 -4.41
C ARG A 179 -0.89 -31.33 -5.35
N ILE A 180 -2.05 -30.69 -5.47
CA ILE A 180 -2.25 -29.49 -6.29
C ILE A 180 -1.36 -28.35 -5.81
N TYR A 181 -1.22 -28.15 -4.50
CA TYR A 181 -0.33 -27.12 -3.95
C TYR A 181 1.13 -27.37 -4.36
N GLN A 182 1.63 -28.62 -4.28
CA GLN A 182 2.97 -28.96 -4.72
C GLN A 182 3.15 -28.77 -6.23
N GLU A 183 2.13 -29.09 -7.02
CA GLU A 183 2.12 -28.85 -8.47
C GLU A 183 2.19 -27.35 -8.78
N ALA A 184 1.37 -26.53 -8.14
CA ALA A 184 1.39 -25.08 -8.27
C ALA A 184 2.76 -24.50 -7.89
N LYS A 185 3.36 -24.99 -6.78
CA LYS A 185 4.70 -24.61 -6.35
C LYS A 185 5.75 -24.90 -7.43
N LYS A 186 5.75 -26.10 -8.02
CA LYS A 186 6.64 -26.48 -9.13
C LYS A 186 6.47 -25.57 -10.36
N GLN A 187 5.24 -25.11 -10.60
CA GLN A 187 4.93 -24.17 -11.68
C GLN A 187 5.26 -22.70 -11.35
N GLY A 188 5.83 -22.42 -10.17
CA GLY A 188 6.28 -21.09 -9.77
C GLY A 188 5.22 -20.24 -9.08
N TYR A 189 4.19 -20.85 -8.50
CA TYR A 189 3.13 -20.13 -7.77
C TYR A 189 3.66 -19.29 -6.59
N GLU A 190 4.72 -19.74 -5.89
CA GLU A 190 5.27 -18.99 -4.75
C GLU A 190 5.85 -17.63 -5.20
N LYS A 191 6.67 -17.61 -6.26
CA LYS A 191 7.22 -16.38 -6.85
C LYS A 191 6.12 -15.43 -7.32
N TYR A 192 5.01 -16.00 -7.83
CA TYR A 192 3.85 -15.23 -8.23
C TYR A 192 3.18 -14.55 -7.02
N THR A 193 2.92 -15.28 -5.95
CA THR A 193 2.31 -14.74 -4.73
C THR A 193 3.20 -13.72 -4.03
N GLU A 194 4.52 -13.92 -4.06
CA GLU A 194 5.53 -12.99 -3.56
C GLU A 194 5.48 -11.67 -4.35
N THR A 195 5.51 -11.73 -5.68
CA THR A 195 5.42 -10.52 -6.52
C THR A 195 4.13 -9.74 -6.25
N LEU A 196 3.00 -10.43 -6.06
CA LEU A 196 1.74 -9.81 -5.67
C LEU A 196 1.78 -9.17 -4.28
N ALA A 197 2.44 -9.84 -3.33
CA ALA A 197 2.56 -9.37 -1.97
C ALA A 197 3.39 -8.08 -1.90
N HIS A 198 4.36 -7.89 -2.80
CA HIS A 198 5.23 -6.71 -2.82
C HIS A 198 4.64 -5.58 -3.67
N ALA A 199 4.11 -5.88 -4.86
CA ALA A 199 3.75 -4.86 -5.83
C ALA A 199 2.76 -3.82 -5.29
N ARG A 200 1.70 -4.28 -4.61
CA ARG A 200 0.70 -3.34 -4.08
C ARG A 200 1.26 -2.46 -2.94
N PRO A 201 1.87 -3.02 -1.89
CA PRO A 201 2.54 -2.22 -0.86
C PRO A 201 3.57 -1.25 -1.40
N TYR A 202 4.44 -1.68 -2.32
CA TYR A 202 5.48 -0.84 -2.92
C TYR A 202 4.88 0.34 -3.68
N HIS A 203 3.83 0.12 -4.47
CA HIS A 203 3.15 1.20 -5.18
C HIS A 203 2.66 2.28 -4.20
N PHE A 204 1.93 1.89 -3.15
CA PHE A 204 1.44 2.87 -2.18
C PHE A 204 2.55 3.49 -1.33
N ALA A 205 3.63 2.76 -1.04
CA ALA A 205 4.79 3.30 -0.35
C ALA A 205 5.54 4.32 -1.22
N SER A 206 5.60 4.11 -2.54
CA SER A 206 6.20 5.05 -3.49
C SER A 206 5.39 6.35 -3.63
N GLU A 207 4.06 6.29 -3.50
CA GLU A 207 3.18 7.47 -3.52
C GLU A 207 3.15 8.23 -2.19
N ALA A 208 3.71 7.67 -1.11
CA ALA A 208 3.72 8.32 0.19
C ALA A 208 4.59 9.58 0.16
N ASP A 209 3.99 10.72 0.48
CA ASP A 209 4.71 11.98 0.60
C ASP A 209 5.41 12.06 1.95
N LEU A 210 6.71 11.73 1.97
CA LEU A 210 7.53 11.71 3.17
C LEU A 210 7.64 13.08 3.84
N ASP A 211 7.54 14.18 3.08
CA ASP A 211 7.65 15.54 3.61
C ASP A 211 6.39 15.96 4.39
N LYS A 212 5.27 15.26 4.17
CA LYS A 212 4.03 15.43 4.94
C LYS A 212 3.96 14.57 6.19
N ILE A 213 4.90 13.63 6.38
CA ILE A 213 4.91 12.72 7.53
C ILE A 213 5.69 13.37 8.67
N LYS A 214 4.97 13.92 9.66
CA LYS A 214 5.58 14.60 10.81
C LYS A 214 6.19 13.65 11.85
N ASN A 215 5.72 12.40 11.90
CA ASN A 215 6.14 11.43 12.90
C ASN A 215 6.25 10.04 12.26
N LEU A 216 7.48 9.68 11.86
CA LEU A 216 7.77 8.39 11.25
C LEU A 216 7.51 7.23 12.22
N ARG A 217 7.80 7.40 13.50
CA ARG A 217 7.57 6.35 14.51
C ARG A 217 6.09 6.03 14.68
N GLU A 218 5.23 7.04 14.73
CA GLU A 218 3.77 6.85 14.78
C GLU A 218 3.30 6.13 13.51
N LEU A 219 3.78 6.56 12.34
CA LEU A 219 3.47 5.89 11.07
C LEU A 219 3.84 4.40 11.14
N TYR A 220 5.06 4.06 11.53
CA TYR A 220 5.53 2.67 11.67
C TYR A 220 4.85 1.88 12.80
N SER A 221 3.98 2.48 13.60
CA SER A 221 3.18 1.80 14.63
C SER A 221 1.82 1.28 14.13
N LEU A 222 1.30 1.90 13.05
CA LEU A 222 -0.05 1.63 12.51
C LEU A 222 -0.23 0.16 12.13
N SER A 223 -1.33 -0.47 12.51
CA SER A 223 -1.66 -1.83 12.08
C SER A 223 -1.79 -1.96 10.55
N ASP A 224 -1.66 -3.19 10.04
CA ASP A 224 -1.91 -3.47 8.61
C ASP A 224 -3.28 -2.97 8.14
N LYS A 225 -4.29 -3.07 9.00
CA LYS A 225 -5.65 -2.58 8.70
C LYS A 225 -5.63 -1.06 8.50
N GLU A 226 -4.97 -0.33 9.38
CA GLU A 226 -4.86 1.13 9.30
C GLU A 226 -4.02 1.57 8.11
N VAL A 227 -2.92 0.88 7.79
CA VAL A 227 -2.13 1.14 6.57
C VAL A 227 -2.98 0.94 5.33
N LYS A 228 -3.70 -0.18 5.26
CA LYS A 228 -4.63 -0.48 4.16
C LYS A 228 -5.71 0.59 4.04
N GLU A 229 -6.25 1.08 5.16
CA GLU A 229 -7.29 2.10 5.17
C GLU A 229 -6.78 3.48 4.77
N LYS A 230 -5.63 3.90 5.30
CA LYS A 230 -5.06 5.22 5.05
C LYS A 230 -4.44 5.32 3.66
N PHE A 231 -3.71 4.31 3.22
CA PHE A 231 -2.92 4.35 1.99
C PHE A 231 -3.59 3.53 0.87
N PHE A 232 -4.03 2.30 1.14
CA PHE A 232 -4.40 1.40 0.05
C PHE A 232 -5.87 1.49 -0.41
N LYS A 233 -6.74 2.08 0.42
CA LYS A 233 -8.16 2.33 0.09
C LYS A 233 -8.38 3.73 -0.49
N LYS A 234 -7.43 4.66 -0.31
CA LYS A 234 -7.60 6.08 -0.69
C LYS A 234 -7.60 6.34 -2.20
N SER A 235 -7.23 5.35 -3.04
CA SER A 235 -7.44 5.41 -4.50
C SER A 235 -8.93 5.41 -4.93
N LYS A 236 -9.87 5.35 -3.98
CA LYS A 236 -11.32 5.52 -4.21
C LYS A 236 -11.88 6.91 -3.91
N ASN A 237 -11.05 7.94 -3.78
CA ASN A 237 -11.46 9.24 -4.31
C ASN A 237 -11.31 9.18 -5.84
N ARG A 238 -12.05 8.31 -6.56
CA ARG A 238 -13.18 8.84 -7.33
C ARG A 238 -13.47 10.26 -6.84
N GLN A 239 -12.97 11.28 -7.56
CA GLN A 239 -13.61 12.58 -7.50
C GLN A 239 -15.12 12.28 -7.42
N PRO A 240 -15.86 12.74 -6.39
CA PRO A 240 -17.30 12.53 -6.36
C PRO A 240 -17.74 12.89 -7.75
N SER A 241 -18.21 11.89 -8.52
CA SER A 241 -18.29 12.04 -9.97
C SER A 241 -19.00 13.36 -10.18
N LYS A 242 -18.37 14.35 -10.84
CA LYS A 242 -18.96 15.69 -10.97
C LYS A 242 -20.41 15.62 -11.50
N GLY A 243 -20.77 14.49 -12.13
CA GLY A 243 -22.12 14.11 -12.50
C GLY A 243 -23.11 13.74 -11.39
N LEU A 244 -22.74 13.21 -10.22
CA LEU A 244 -23.73 12.83 -9.19
C LEU A 244 -24.29 14.04 -8.45
N GLU A 245 -23.43 15.00 -8.10
CA GLU A 245 -23.85 16.29 -7.53
C GLU A 245 -24.66 17.08 -8.56
N LYS A 246 -24.24 17.09 -9.84
CA LYS A 246 -25.01 17.70 -10.93
C LYS A 246 -26.35 17.00 -11.16
N LYS A 247 -26.41 15.67 -11.10
CA LYS A 247 -27.65 14.88 -11.22
C LYS A 247 -28.58 15.10 -10.05
N LEU A 248 -28.08 15.14 -8.81
CA LEU A 248 -28.86 15.47 -7.61
C LEU A 248 -29.38 16.90 -7.68
N GLY A 249 -28.55 17.86 -8.08
CA GLY A 249 -28.97 19.25 -8.31
C GLY A 249 -30.07 19.37 -9.37
N ILE A 250 -29.92 18.71 -10.52
CA ILE A 250 -30.94 18.66 -11.57
C ILE A 250 -32.23 18.03 -11.03
N LEU A 251 -32.14 16.90 -10.31
CA LEU A 251 -33.32 16.20 -9.79
C LEU A 251 -34.05 17.04 -8.74
N SER A 252 -33.32 17.74 -7.88
CA SER A 252 -33.90 18.68 -6.91
C SER A 252 -34.58 19.88 -7.58
N ILE A 253 -33.96 20.47 -8.60
CA ILE A 253 -34.55 21.58 -9.37
C ILE A 253 -35.78 21.11 -10.14
N SER A 254 -35.72 19.96 -10.82
CA SER A 254 -36.86 19.38 -11.54
C SER A 254 -38.03 19.06 -10.61
N SER A 255 -37.77 18.51 -9.42
CA SER A 255 -38.81 18.27 -8.41
C SER A 255 -39.42 19.56 -7.88
N LEU A 256 -38.62 20.62 -7.69
CA LEU A 256 -39.12 21.93 -7.26
C LEU A 256 -39.99 22.57 -8.35
N ILE A 257 -39.58 22.50 -9.61
CA ILE A 257 -40.36 23.00 -10.75
C ILE A 257 -41.68 22.23 -10.86
N ALA A 258 -41.65 20.89 -10.81
CA ALA A 258 -42.85 20.07 -10.83
C ALA A 258 -43.79 20.44 -9.67
N PHE A 259 -43.25 20.62 -8.46
CA PHE A 259 -44.03 21.06 -7.30
C PHE A 259 -44.71 22.41 -7.54
N LEU A 260 -44.00 23.40 -8.10
CA LEU A 260 -44.58 24.71 -8.41
C LEU A 260 -45.69 24.63 -9.48
N PHE A 261 -45.53 23.77 -10.50
CA PHE A 261 -46.55 23.53 -11.51
C PHE A 261 -47.82 22.89 -10.92
N PHE A 262 -47.68 21.88 -10.07
CA PHE A 262 -48.82 21.23 -9.42
C PHE A 262 -49.46 22.08 -8.31
N SER A 263 -48.69 23.00 -7.71
CA SER A 263 -49.16 23.86 -6.62
C SER A 263 -49.75 25.19 -7.12
N SER A 264 -49.62 25.52 -8.41
CA SER A 264 -50.20 26.73 -8.98
C SER A 264 -51.69 26.52 -9.29
N PRO A 265 -52.62 27.18 -8.57
CA PRO A 265 -54.05 27.02 -8.78
C PRO A 265 -54.54 27.53 -10.14
N ASN A 266 -53.73 28.34 -10.84
CA ASN A 266 -54.08 28.92 -12.13
C ASN A 266 -53.81 27.98 -13.32
N ILE A 267 -53.02 26.92 -13.15
CA ILE A 267 -52.63 26.00 -14.25
C ILE A 267 -53.53 24.76 -14.29
N THR A 268 -54.04 24.30 -13.15
CA THR A 268 -54.80 23.04 -13.03
C THR A 268 -56.32 23.23 -13.10
N SER A 269 -56.80 24.30 -13.76
CA SER A 269 -58.20 24.72 -13.88
C SER A 269 -59.23 23.66 -13.44
N ASN A 270 -59.68 23.76 -12.19
CA ASN A 270 -60.88 23.13 -11.64
C ASN A 270 -61.14 21.65 -11.98
N VAL A 271 -60.65 20.74 -11.13
CA VAL A 271 -61.45 19.59 -10.63
C VAL A 271 -61.10 19.20 -9.18
N VAL A 272 -59.89 19.50 -8.66
CA VAL A 272 -59.43 18.99 -7.35
C VAL A 272 -59.32 20.08 -6.25
N GLY A 273 -59.86 21.29 -6.49
CA GLY A 273 -59.70 22.44 -5.59
C GLY A 273 -60.30 22.27 -4.19
N GLY A 274 -61.30 21.41 -4.01
CA GLY A 274 -61.95 21.19 -2.71
C GLY A 274 -61.17 20.29 -1.73
N ASN A 275 -60.36 19.35 -2.24
CA ASN A 275 -59.55 18.44 -1.40
C ASN A 275 -58.07 18.86 -1.28
N ALA A 276 -57.62 19.83 -2.07
CA ALA A 276 -56.24 20.29 -2.09
C ALA A 276 -55.80 20.98 -0.77
N ASN A 277 -56.71 21.58 0.00
CA ASN A 277 -56.36 22.21 1.28
C ASN A 277 -55.98 21.20 2.39
N LYS A 278 -56.38 19.93 2.29
CA LYS A 278 -55.89 18.88 3.22
C LYS A 278 -54.58 18.26 2.74
N LEU A 279 -54.34 18.20 1.43
CA LEU A 279 -53.11 17.70 0.81
C LEU A 279 -51.96 18.73 0.84
N SER A 280 -52.26 20.03 0.88
CA SER A 280 -51.26 21.11 0.95
C SER A 280 -50.40 21.01 2.22
N ASN A 281 -51.01 20.69 3.36
CA ASN A 281 -50.29 20.46 4.62
C ASN A 281 -49.33 19.26 4.52
N PHE A 282 -49.75 18.18 3.85
CA PHE A 282 -48.90 17.00 3.64
C PHE A 282 -47.72 17.31 2.71
N SER A 283 -47.96 18.14 1.70
CA SER A 283 -46.94 18.56 0.72
C SER A 283 -45.87 19.44 1.34
N ILE A 284 -46.27 20.34 2.25
CA ILE A 284 -45.35 21.19 3.03
C ILE A 284 -44.47 20.34 3.95
N ILE A 285 -45.01 19.27 4.57
CA ILE A 285 -44.23 18.34 5.40
C ILE A 285 -43.15 17.64 4.56
N PHE A 286 -43.47 17.18 3.35
CA PHE A 286 -42.48 16.58 2.45
C PHE A 286 -41.41 17.58 2.01
N LEU A 287 -41.80 18.83 1.71
CA LEU A 287 -40.86 19.89 1.34
C LEU A 287 -39.89 20.20 2.50
N LEU A 288 -40.42 20.35 3.72
CA LEU A 288 -39.61 20.57 4.92
C LEU A 288 -38.68 19.38 5.20
N GLY A 289 -39.16 18.15 5.02
CA GLY A 289 -38.34 16.94 5.14
C GLY A 289 -37.19 16.91 4.13
N ALA A 290 -37.45 17.30 2.88
CA ALA A 290 -36.42 17.38 1.83
C ALA A 290 -35.37 18.46 2.14
N ILE A 291 -35.80 19.63 2.62
CA ILE A 291 -34.91 20.72 3.04
C ILE A 291 -34.04 20.28 4.22
N LEU A 292 -34.63 19.64 5.24
CA LEU A 292 -33.91 19.15 6.41
C LEU A 292 -32.86 18.10 6.02
N PHE A 293 -33.20 17.16 5.13
CA PHE A 293 -32.25 16.18 4.61
C PHE A 293 -31.10 16.83 3.84
N GLY A 294 -31.40 17.85 3.02
CA GLY A 294 -30.39 18.63 2.30
C GLY A 294 -29.40 19.33 3.24
N VAL A 295 -29.91 20.00 4.28
CA VAL A 295 -29.07 20.68 5.29
C VAL A 295 -28.18 19.70 6.05
N LEU A 296 -28.72 18.55 6.45
CA LEU A 296 -27.95 17.50 7.13
C LEU A 296 -26.85 16.92 6.24
N ALA A 297 -27.13 16.71 4.95
CA ALA A 297 -26.14 16.25 3.99
C ALA A 297 -24.99 17.25 3.81
N ILE A 298 -25.31 18.55 3.68
CA ILE A 298 -24.32 19.63 3.57
C ILE A 298 -23.48 19.74 4.84
N SER A 299 -24.09 19.71 6.02
CA SER A 299 -23.38 19.76 7.32
C SER A 299 -22.40 18.59 7.48
N LYS A 300 -22.80 17.38 7.09
CA LYS A 300 -21.92 16.20 7.10
C LYS A 300 -20.75 16.34 6.14
N LEU A 301 -20.97 16.89 4.95
CA LEU A 301 -19.92 17.20 3.97
C LEU A 301 -18.93 18.27 4.46
N GLN A 302 -19.42 19.30 5.16
CA GLN A 302 -18.57 20.34 5.75
C GLN A 302 -17.71 19.80 6.90
N LYS A 303 -18.26 18.95 7.78
CA LYS A 303 -17.46 18.26 8.82
C LYS A 303 -16.34 17.43 8.20
N ILE A 304 -16.64 16.68 7.15
CA ILE A 304 -15.64 15.89 6.41
C ILE A 304 -14.53 16.81 5.88
N ARG A 305 -14.86 17.93 5.20
CA ARG A 305 -13.87 18.89 4.70
C ARG A 305 -12.96 19.49 5.78
N LYS A 306 -13.45 19.69 7.00
CA LYS A 306 -12.65 20.21 8.13
C LYS A 306 -11.57 19.23 8.60
N TYR A 307 -11.71 17.93 8.35
CA TYR A 307 -10.69 16.92 8.65
C TYR A 307 -9.66 16.73 7.53
N PHE A 308 -9.85 17.37 6.38
CA PHE A 308 -9.00 17.24 5.19
C PHE A 308 -8.26 18.54 4.80
N ARG A 309 -8.34 19.58 5.64
CA ARG A 309 -7.42 20.74 5.64
C ARG A 309 -6.51 20.61 6.84
#